data_AF-A0A3R5ZM26-F1
#
_entry.id   AF-A0A3R5ZM26-F1
#
_cell.length_a   1.000
_cell.length_b   1.000
_cell.length_c   1.000
_cell.angle_alpha   90.00
_cell.angle_beta   90.00
_cell.angle_gamma   90.00
#
_symmetry.space_group_name_H-M   'P 1'
#
loop_
_entity.id
_entity.type
_entity.pdbx_description
1 polymer ?
#
loop_
_entity_poly.entity_id
_entity_poly.type
_entity_poly.pdbx_seq_one_letter_code
_entity_poly.pdbx_strand_id
1 'polypeptide(L)'
;MDIVNNLSLGKMTEFGANSKWYQKLLKEVPDFTEPNMGELLKLQLEKSINILALTPWQVEKLHSLKIENIGDLLRSTESDLMKAYYVGEKKARQMKNAAMAAVFEYLLG
;
A
#
# COMPACT_ATOMS: atom_id res chain seq x y z
N MET A 1 -30.56 13.13 -17.14
CA MET A 1 -29.82 13.00 -15.88
C MET A 1 -28.55 13.82 -16.04
N ASP A 2 -28.61 15.12 -15.72
CA ASP A 2 -27.44 15.99 -15.71
C ASP A 2 -26.99 16.16 -14.26
N ILE A 3 -26.27 15.17 -13.76
CA ILE A 3 -25.59 15.24 -12.48
C ILE A 3 -24.10 15.32 -12.83
N VAL A 4 -23.60 16.56 -12.84
CA VAL A 4 -22.19 16.99 -12.81
C VAL A 4 -21.49 17.28 -14.15
N ASN A 5 -21.38 18.58 -14.47
CA ASN A 5 -20.39 19.11 -15.41
C ASN A 5 -19.31 19.98 -14.73
N ASN A 6 -19.27 20.04 -13.38
CA ASN A 6 -18.40 20.99 -12.67
C ASN A 6 -17.67 20.42 -11.43
N LEU A 7 -17.56 19.10 -11.27
CA LEU A 7 -16.63 18.55 -10.30
C LEU A 7 -15.22 18.69 -10.88
N SER A 8 -14.46 19.69 -10.40
CA SER A 8 -13.03 19.70 -10.68
C SER A 8 -12.44 18.42 -10.09
N LEU A 9 -12.02 17.49 -10.96
CA LEU A 9 -11.41 16.21 -10.61
C LEU A 9 -10.19 16.33 -9.66
N GLY A 10 -9.68 17.54 -9.43
CA GLY A 10 -8.48 17.80 -8.66
C GLY A 10 -8.62 17.89 -7.13
N LYS A 11 -9.82 18.06 -6.56
CA LYS A 11 -10.01 18.13 -5.09
C LYS A 11 -11.38 17.63 -4.67
N MET A 12 -11.48 16.36 -4.28
CA MET A 12 -12.58 15.91 -3.44
C MET A 12 -12.54 16.71 -2.12
N THR A 13 -13.65 17.34 -1.75
CA THR A 13 -13.74 17.98 -0.43
C THR A 13 -14.01 16.87 0.59
N GLU A 14 -12.95 16.38 1.22
CA GLU A 14 -13.08 15.42 2.30
C GLU A 14 -13.53 16.13 3.58
N PHE A 15 -14.64 15.67 4.14
CA PHE A 15 -15.12 16.10 5.45
C PHE A 15 -14.81 15.00 6.45
N GLY A 16 -13.60 15.03 7.02
CA GLY A 16 -13.24 14.10 8.11
C GLY A 16 -14.10 14.31 9.36
N ALA A 17 -14.00 13.40 10.32
CA ALA A 17 -14.80 13.40 11.56
C ALA A 17 -14.80 14.73 12.34
N ASN A 18 -13.75 15.54 12.18
CA ASN A 18 -13.59 16.86 12.80
C ASN A 18 -14.27 18.01 12.04
N SER A 19 -14.88 17.74 10.89
CA SER A 19 -15.61 18.74 10.10
C SER A 19 -16.99 19.03 10.67
N LYS A 20 -17.39 20.30 10.66
CA LYS A 20 -18.75 20.74 11.04
C LYS A 20 -19.85 20.07 10.20
N TRP A 21 -19.52 19.62 9.01
CA TRP A 21 -20.46 19.01 8.06
C TRP A 21 -20.56 17.48 8.20
N TYR A 22 -19.62 16.84 8.88
CA TYR A 22 -19.54 15.37 9.00
C TYR A 22 -20.79 14.77 9.67
N GLN A 23 -21.22 15.35 10.79
CA GLN A 23 -22.42 14.91 11.53
C GLN A 23 -23.71 15.08 10.73
N LYS A 24 -23.77 16.06 9.82
CA LYS A 24 -24.92 16.24 8.93
C LYS A 24 -24.95 15.12 7.89
N LEU A 25 -23.80 14.78 7.31
CA LEU A 25 -23.68 13.72 6.30
C LEU A 25 -24.02 12.34 6.85
N LEU A 26 -23.57 12.01 8.07
CA LEU A 26 -23.92 10.74 8.73
C LEU A 26 -25.43 10.57 8.94
N LYS A 27 -26.16 11.66 9.23
CA LYS A 27 -27.62 11.61 9.41
C LYS A 27 -28.37 11.37 8.11
N GLU A 28 -27.85 11.87 6.99
CA GLU A 28 -28.42 11.66 5.65
C GLU A 28 -28.08 10.27 5.09
N VAL A 29 -27.03 9.62 5.60
CA VAL A 29 -26.60 8.26 5.22
C VAL A 29 -26.52 7.37 6.48
N PRO A 30 -27.66 6.96 7.04
CA PRO A 30 -27.72 6.29 8.35
C PRO A 30 -27.05 4.91 8.37
N ASP A 31 -26.89 4.24 7.22
CA ASP A 31 -26.20 2.95 7.10
C ASP A 31 -24.68 3.10 6.86
N PHE A 32 -24.16 4.33 6.86
CA PHE A 32 -22.72 4.55 6.71
C PHE A 32 -21.98 4.07 7.95
N THR A 33 -21.24 2.97 7.79
CA THR A 33 -20.30 2.48 8.79
C THR A 33 -18.90 2.87 8.33
N GLU A 34 -18.15 3.59 9.16
CA GLU A 34 -16.75 3.88 8.84
C GLU A 34 -15.99 2.57 8.68
N PRO A 35 -15.26 2.38 7.58
CA PRO A 35 -14.47 1.18 7.40
C PRO A 35 -13.39 1.13 8.48
N ASN A 36 -13.19 -0.04 9.09
CA ASN A 36 -12.10 -0.25 10.03
C ASN A 36 -10.76 -0.10 9.29
N MET A 37 -10.11 1.04 9.46
CA MET A 37 -8.87 1.37 8.77
C MET A 37 -7.75 0.34 9.06
N GLY A 38 -7.76 -0.27 10.25
CA GLY A 38 -6.82 -1.33 10.61
C GLY A 38 -7.03 -2.60 9.79
N GLU A 39 -8.28 -2.99 9.53
CA GLU A 39 -8.62 -4.13 8.69
C GLU A 39 -8.28 -3.88 7.22
N LEU A 40 -8.56 -2.67 6.73
CA LEU A 40 -8.16 -2.27 5.37
C LEU A 40 -6.64 -2.30 5.20
N LEU A 41 -5.89 -1.77 6.16
CA LEU A 41 -4.42 -1.81 6.13
C LEU A 41 -3.92 -3.26 6.14
N LYS A 42 -4.47 -4.10 7.01
CA LYS A 42 -4.12 -5.53 7.08
C LYS A 42 -4.34 -6.21 5.73
N LEU A 43 -5.48 -5.96 5.09
CA LEU A 43 -5.79 -6.50 3.77
C LEU A 43 -4.74 -6.08 2.72
N GLN A 44 -4.26 -4.83 2.76
CA GLN A 44 -3.18 -4.39 1.86
C GLN A 44 -1.86 -5.08 2.15
N LEU A 45 -1.49 -5.25 3.43
CA LEU A 45 -0.25 -5.90 3.83
C LEU A 45 -0.23 -7.40 3.48
N GLU A 46 -1.39 -8.05 3.42
CA GLU A 46 -1.54 -9.47 3.04
C GLU A 46 -1.41 -9.71 1.52
N LYS A 47 -1.43 -8.65 0.71
CA LYS A 47 -1.31 -8.80 -0.74
C LYS A 47 0.07 -9.31 -1.14
N SER A 48 0.08 -10.17 -2.16
CA SER A 48 1.30 -10.78 -2.69
C SER A 48 2.28 -9.74 -3.23
N ILE A 49 3.58 -9.97 -3.03
CA ILE A 49 4.64 -9.12 -3.62
C ILE A 49 4.63 -9.12 -5.16
N ASN A 50 3.96 -10.07 -5.79
CA ASN A 50 3.87 -10.18 -7.25
C ASN A 50 3.11 -9.02 -7.92
N ILE A 51 2.33 -8.26 -7.16
CA ILE A 51 1.63 -7.08 -7.68
C ILE A 51 2.52 -5.84 -7.72
N LEU A 52 3.67 -5.88 -7.06
CA LEU A 52 4.61 -4.77 -7.00
C LEU A 52 5.40 -4.68 -8.31
N ALA A 53 5.75 -3.46 -8.71
CA ALA A 53 6.59 -3.18 -9.88
C ALA A 53 8.06 -3.53 -9.62
N LEU A 54 8.35 -4.81 -9.36
CA LEU A 54 9.67 -5.36 -9.13
C LEU A 54 10.14 -6.18 -10.33
N THR A 55 11.46 -6.25 -10.52
CA THR A 55 12.02 -7.12 -11.57
C THR A 55 11.78 -8.59 -11.22
N PRO A 56 11.63 -9.49 -12.22
CA PRO A 56 11.45 -10.91 -11.98
C PRO A 56 12.53 -11.53 -11.09
N TRP A 57 13.79 -11.07 -11.25
CA TRP A 57 14.91 -11.51 -10.43
C TRP A 57 14.74 -11.10 -8.95
N GLN A 58 14.26 -9.88 -8.68
CA GLN A 58 14.02 -9.43 -7.30
C GLN A 58 12.90 -10.25 -6.66
N VAL A 59 11.80 -10.47 -7.38
CA VAL A 59 10.67 -11.30 -6.94
C VAL A 59 11.13 -12.73 -6.62
N GLU A 60 11.91 -13.34 -7.51
CA GLU A 60 12.50 -14.67 -7.30
C GLU A 60 13.34 -14.73 -6.01
N LYS A 61 14.18 -13.71 -5.76
CA LYS A 61 15.01 -13.67 -4.54
C LYS A 61 14.17 -13.46 -3.28
N LEU A 62 13.13 -12.64 -3.33
CA LEU A 62 12.22 -12.46 -2.19
C LEU A 62 11.47 -13.77 -1.86
N HIS A 63 10.95 -14.48 -2.86
CA HIS A 63 10.33 -15.79 -2.67
C HIS A 63 11.32 -16.83 -2.12
N SER A 64 12.58 -16.80 -2.57
CA SER A 64 13.62 -17.70 -2.01
C SER A 64 13.85 -17.50 -0.51
N LEU A 65 13.49 -16.33 0.03
CA LEU A 65 13.54 -15.98 1.44
C LEU A 65 12.20 -16.16 2.17
N LYS A 66 11.19 -16.72 1.50
CA LYS A 66 9.80 -16.84 1.99
C LYS A 66 9.15 -15.50 2.31
N ILE A 67 9.53 -14.45 1.58
CA ILE A 67 8.87 -13.15 1.64
C ILE A 67 7.78 -13.15 0.57
N GLU A 68 6.53 -13.35 0.99
CA GLU A 68 5.41 -13.63 0.07
C GLU A 68 4.47 -12.44 -0.12
N ASN A 69 4.31 -11.61 0.92
CA ASN A 69 3.39 -10.47 0.92
C ASN A 69 4.09 -9.14 1.28
N ILE A 70 3.37 -8.03 1.06
CA ILE A 70 3.87 -6.68 1.33
C ILE A 70 4.27 -6.52 2.81
N GLY A 71 3.51 -7.10 3.74
CA GLY A 71 3.82 -7.07 5.17
C GLY A 71 5.17 -7.71 5.50
N ASP A 72 5.45 -8.90 4.95
CA ASP A 72 6.71 -9.61 5.13
C ASP A 72 7.87 -8.80 4.55
N LEU A 73 7.66 -8.23 3.36
CA LEU A 73 8.65 -7.40 2.68
C LEU A 73 8.99 -6.15 3.50
N LEU A 74 8.00 -5.47 4.07
CA LEU A 74 8.22 -4.29 4.91
C LEU A 74 8.99 -4.65 6.19
N ARG A 75 8.68 -5.79 6.82
CA ARG A 75 9.35 -6.28 8.05
C ARG A 75 10.78 -6.76 7.82
N SER A 76 11.12 -7.22 6.61
CA SER A 76 12.46 -7.74 6.31
C SER A 76 13.55 -6.65 6.42
N THR A 77 14.75 -7.01 6.86
CA THR A 77 15.91 -6.10 6.91
C THR A 77 16.86 -6.32 5.73
N GLU A 78 17.79 -5.39 5.47
CA GLU A 78 18.86 -5.62 4.49
C GLU A 78 19.65 -6.91 4.81
N SER A 79 19.88 -7.20 6.09
CA SER A 79 20.55 -8.42 6.55
C SER A 79 19.75 -9.68 6.20
N ASP A 80 18.42 -9.63 6.28
CA ASP A 80 17.57 -10.74 5.82
C ASP A 80 17.68 -10.94 4.31
N LEU A 81 17.68 -9.85 3.54
CA LEU A 81 17.83 -9.92 2.09
C LEU A 81 19.20 -10.47 1.65
N MET A 82 20.26 -10.22 2.42
CA MET A 82 21.59 -10.76 2.17
C MET A 82 21.67 -12.29 2.29
N LYS A 83 20.69 -12.94 2.92
CA LYS A 83 20.62 -14.42 2.99
C LYS A 83 20.28 -15.04 1.62
N ALA A 84 19.76 -14.25 0.67
CA ALA A 84 19.46 -14.75 -0.66
C ALA A 84 20.75 -14.97 -1.47
N TYR A 85 20.75 -16.03 -2.28
CA TYR A 85 21.91 -16.36 -3.10
C TYR A 85 22.31 -15.19 -4.01
N TYR A 86 23.59 -14.83 -3.97
CA TYR A 86 24.20 -13.76 -4.77
C TYR A 86 23.75 -12.33 -4.42
N VAL A 87 23.24 -12.13 -3.20
CA VAL A 87 22.86 -10.82 -2.65
C VAL A 87 23.87 -10.39 -1.57
N GLY A 88 24.81 -9.52 -1.93
CA GLY A 88 25.69 -8.84 -0.97
C GLY A 88 25.08 -7.52 -0.47
N GLU A 89 25.75 -6.86 0.48
CA GLU A 89 25.27 -5.63 1.15
C GLU A 89 24.73 -4.57 0.18
N LYS A 90 25.52 -4.20 -0.84
CA LYS A 90 25.11 -3.19 -1.83
C LYS A 90 23.82 -3.58 -2.58
N LYS A 91 23.70 -4.86 -2.95
CA LYS A 91 22.50 -5.36 -3.65
C LYS A 91 21.31 -5.43 -2.70
N ALA A 92 21.51 -5.87 -1.45
CA ALA A 92 20.45 -5.90 -0.45
C ALA A 92 19.85 -4.51 -0.23
N ARG A 93 20.69 -3.47 -0.10
CA ARG A 93 20.25 -2.07 -0.01
C ARG A 93 19.46 -1.63 -1.24
N GLN A 94 19.96 -1.93 -2.44
CA GLN A 94 19.26 -1.61 -3.70
C GLN A 94 17.90 -2.33 -3.78
N MET A 95 17.85 -3.60 -3.41
CA MET A 95 16.62 -4.38 -3.36
C MET A 95 15.63 -3.81 -2.35
N LYS A 96 16.07 -3.45 -1.14
CA LYS A 96 15.20 -2.87 -0.12
C LYS A 96 14.63 -1.53 -0.57
N ASN A 97 15.45 -0.68 -1.20
CA ASN A 97 15.00 0.61 -1.73
C ASN A 97 14.00 0.44 -2.88
N ALA A 98 14.27 -0.45 -3.83
CA ALA A 98 13.36 -0.75 -4.93
C ALA A 98 12.02 -1.32 -4.42
N ALA A 99 12.08 -2.25 -3.47
CA ALA A 99 10.92 -2.80 -2.78
C ALA A 99 10.09 -1.71 -2.09
N MET A 100 10.73 -0.81 -1.35
CA MET A 100 10.04 0.27 -0.65
C MET A 100 9.41 1.27 -1.62
N ALA A 101 10.12 1.62 -2.69
CA ALA A 101 9.58 2.49 -3.75
C ALA A 101 8.35 1.87 -4.42
N ALA A 102 8.43 0.58 -4.78
CA ALA A 102 7.30 -0.13 -5.40
C ALA A 102 6.09 -0.25 -4.46
N VAL A 103 6.30 -0.42 -3.16
CA VAL A 103 5.21 -0.40 -2.17
C VAL A 103 4.57 0.97 -2.08
N PHE A 104 5.36 2.06 -2.04
CA PHE A 104 4.80 3.41 -2.02
C PHE A 104 4.05 3.75 -3.29
N GLU A 105 4.58 3.38 -4.46
CA GLU A 105 3.89 3.54 -5.73
C GLU A 105 2.57 2.78 -5.75
N TYR A 106 2.54 1.53 -5.29
CA TYR A 106 1.31 0.75 -5.19
C TYR A 106 0.26 1.36 -4.24
N LEU A 107 0.68 2.03 -3.16
CA LEU A 107 -0.23 2.65 -2.19
C LEU A 107 -0.72 4.03 -2.63
N LEU A 108 0.03 4.73 -3.49
CA LEU A 108 -0.24 6.12 -3.90
C LEU A 108 -0.75 6.23 -5.34
N GLY A 109 -0.53 5.22 -6.18
CA GLY A 109 -0.99 5.12 -7.57
C GLY A 109 -2.35 4.47 -7.67
#